data_AF-A0A838HV55-F1
#
_entry.id   AF-A0A838HV55-F1
#
_cell.length_a   1.000
_cell.length_b   1.000
_cell.length_c   1.000
_cell.angle_alpha   90.00
_cell.angle_beta   90.00
_cell.angle_gamma   90.00
#
_symmetry.space_group_name_H-M   'P 1'
#
loop_
_entity.id
_entity.type
_entity.pdbx_description
1 polymer ?
#
loop_
_entity_poly.entity_id
_entity_poly.type
_entity_poly.pdbx_seq_one_letter_code
_entity_poly.pdbx_strand_id
1 'polypeptide(L)'
;MLDVNFFEQIQIGLATAEEIRAWSHGEVKKPETINYRTLKPERDGLFCEKIFGPTRDWECYCGKYKRVRFKGIICERCGVEVTRSKVRRERMGHIELAAPVTHIW
;
A
#
# COMPACT_ATOMS: atom_id res chain seq x y z
N MET A 1 -8.72 9.71 14.71
CA MET A 1 -7.80 8.67 15.21
C MET A 1 -8.64 7.87 16.17
N LEU A 2 -8.99 6.63 15.81
CA LEU A 2 -9.83 5.80 16.68
C LEU A 2 -9.09 5.59 17.99
N ASP A 3 -9.77 5.81 19.11
CA ASP A 3 -9.20 5.69 20.45
C ASP A 3 -9.03 4.20 20.75
N VAL A 4 -7.79 3.71 20.67
CA VAL A 4 -7.45 2.28 20.79
C VAL A 4 -7.46 1.82 22.25
N ASN A 5 -7.83 2.69 23.19
CA ASN A 5 -7.68 2.44 24.63
C ASN A 5 -8.94 1.85 25.29
N PHE A 6 -10.07 1.83 24.59
CA PHE A 6 -11.32 1.23 25.09
C PHE A 6 -11.72 0.03 24.23
N PHE A 7 -11.30 -1.16 24.64
CA PHE A 7 -11.75 -2.44 24.09
C PHE A 7 -11.98 -3.42 25.25
N GLU A 8 -13.06 -4.21 25.18
CA GLU A 8 -13.37 -5.21 26.21
C GLU A 8 -12.59 -6.51 25.98
N GLN A 9 -12.37 -6.89 24.71
CA GLN A 9 -11.69 -8.13 24.32
C GLN A 9 -10.92 -7.95 23.00
N ILE A 10 -9.86 -8.74 22.81
CA ILE A 10 -9.13 -8.86 21.55
C ILE A 10 -9.25 -10.31 21.08
N GLN A 11 -9.74 -10.50 19.85
CA GLN A 11 -9.84 -11.81 19.22
C GLN A 11 -8.70 -12.03 18.24
N ILE A 12 -8.19 -13.26 18.19
CA ILE A 12 -7.23 -13.73 17.20
C ILE A 12 -7.78 -15.00 16.55
N GLY A 13 -7.54 -15.16 15.25
CA GLY A 13 -8.00 -16.30 14.47
C GLY A 13 -7.13 -16.48 13.23
N LEU A 14 -7.38 -17.58 12.51
CA LEU A 14 -6.74 -17.83 11.22
C LEU A 14 -7.31 -16.87 10.17
N ALA A 15 -6.44 -16.21 9.41
CA ALA A 15 -6.84 -15.39 8.30
C ALA A 15 -7.09 -16.25 7.06
N THR A 16 -8.24 -16.07 6.43
CA THR A 16 -8.57 -16.66 5.14
C THR A 16 -7.90 -15.90 3.99
N ALA A 17 -7.75 -16.55 2.83
CA ALA A 17 -7.20 -15.89 1.64
C ALA A 17 -8.08 -14.70 1.18
N GLU A 18 -9.39 -14.76 1.42
CA GLU A 18 -10.32 -13.66 1.11
C GLU A 18 -10.10 -12.45 2.02
N GLU A 19 -9.89 -12.66 3.32
CA GLU A 19 -9.56 -11.59 4.26
C GLU A 19 -8.23 -10.91 3.93
N ILE A 20 -7.21 -11.70 3.56
CA ILE A 20 -5.90 -11.17 3.12
C ILE A 20 -6.06 -10.26 1.89
N ARG A 21 -6.89 -10.65 0.93
CA ARG A 21 -7.19 -9.82 -0.26
C ARG A 21 -7.99 -8.57 0.11
N ALA A 22 -8.93 -8.66 1.05
CA ALA A 22 -9.73 -7.53 1.50
C ALA A 22 -8.89 -6.46 2.23
N TRP A 23 -7.84 -6.86 2.95
CA TRP A 23 -6.90 -5.93 3.60
C TRP A 23 -5.93 -5.26 2.62
N SER A 24 -5.79 -5.82 1.42
CA SER A 24 -4.78 -5.40 0.48
C SER A 24 -5.21 -4.21 -0.37
N HIS A 25 -4.28 -3.29 -0.60
CA HIS A 25 -4.46 -2.19 -1.55
C HIS A 25 -3.94 -2.52 -2.96
N GLY A 26 -3.39 -3.71 -3.16
CA GLY A 26 -2.90 -4.15 -4.46
C GLY A 26 -1.91 -5.32 -4.39
N GLU A 27 -1.76 -5.96 -5.54
CA GLU A 27 -0.87 -7.11 -5.75
C GLU A 27 0.54 -6.64 -6.11
N VAL A 28 1.56 -7.20 -5.44
CA VAL A 28 2.97 -6.98 -5.77
C VAL A 28 3.42 -8.04 -6.77
N LYS A 29 3.76 -7.60 -7.99
CA LYS A 29 4.13 -8.50 -9.12
C LYS A 29 5.62 -8.58 -9.37
N LYS A 30 6.34 -7.55 -8.91
CA LYS A 30 7.71 -7.29 -9.30
C LYS A 30 8.64 -7.37 -8.08
N PRO A 31 9.80 -8.05 -8.19
CA PRO A 31 10.77 -8.11 -7.10
C PRO A 31 11.55 -6.80 -6.91
N GLU A 32 11.48 -5.87 -7.86
CA GLU A 32 12.23 -4.62 -7.80
C GLU A 32 11.75 -3.73 -6.63
N THR A 33 12.71 -3.00 -6.05
CA THR A 33 12.47 -2.16 -4.87
C THR A 33 12.42 -0.68 -5.26
N ILE A 34 13.58 -0.05 -5.40
CA ILE A 34 13.75 1.34 -5.78
C ILE A 34 14.78 1.44 -6.90
N ASN A 35 14.59 2.42 -7.78
CA ASN A 35 15.54 2.71 -8.83
C ASN A 35 16.79 3.37 -8.23
N TYR A 36 17.97 2.82 -8.48
CA TYR A 36 19.22 3.34 -7.91
C TYR A 36 19.60 4.75 -8.41
N ARG A 37 19.17 5.15 -9.62
CA ARG A 37 19.48 6.47 -10.19
C ARG A 37 18.52 7.54 -9.72
N THR A 38 17.23 7.24 -9.76
CA THR A 38 16.18 8.23 -9.46
C THR A 38 15.74 8.22 -8.01
N LEU A 39 16.14 7.20 -7.24
CA LEU A 39 15.69 6.92 -5.87
C LEU A 39 14.16 6.81 -5.75
N LYS A 40 13.47 6.58 -6.88
CA LYS A 40 12.03 6.41 -6.92
C LYS A 40 11.65 4.94 -6.81
N PRO A 41 10.56 4.60 -6.10
CA PRO A 41 10.04 3.24 -6.06
C PRO A 41 9.63 2.74 -7.44
N GLU A 42 9.95 1.48 -7.74
CA GLU A 42 9.52 0.86 -8.99
C GLU A 42 8.02 0.53 -8.96
N ARG A 43 7.39 0.61 -10.14
CA ARG A 43 5.96 0.34 -10.28
C ARG A 43 5.68 -1.15 -10.13
N ASP A 44 4.64 -1.49 -9.36
CA ASP A 44 4.23 -2.86 -9.01
C ASP A 44 5.27 -3.65 -8.18
N GLY A 45 6.32 -2.97 -7.72
CA GLY A 45 7.36 -3.51 -6.84
C GLY A 45 7.06 -3.39 -5.35
N LEU A 46 8.01 -3.81 -4.51
CA LEU A 46 7.85 -3.89 -3.05
C LEU A 46 7.60 -2.54 -2.37
N PHE A 47 8.00 -1.43 -3.00
CA PHE A 47 7.79 -0.08 -2.46
C PHE A 47 6.79 0.76 -3.27
N CYS A 48 6.05 0.15 -4.19
CA CYS A 48 5.19 0.84 -5.16
C CYS A 48 4.24 1.85 -4.51
N GLU A 49 4.29 3.10 -4.95
CA GLU A 49 3.44 4.17 -4.42
C GLU A 49 1.96 4.01 -4.73
N LYS A 50 1.63 3.25 -5.79
CA LYS A 50 0.23 2.98 -6.15
C LYS A 50 -0.47 2.12 -5.11
N ILE A 51 0.25 1.14 -4.54
CA ILE A 51 -0.28 0.18 -3.57
C ILE A 51 -0.19 0.78 -2.16
N PHE A 52 1.02 1.16 -1.76
CA PHE A 52 1.29 1.56 -0.38
C PHE A 52 0.98 3.04 -0.10
N GLY A 53 0.81 3.86 -1.14
CA GLY A 53 0.60 5.31 -1.03
C GLY A 53 1.88 6.13 -1.32
N PRO A 54 1.77 7.46 -1.35
CA PRO A 54 2.84 8.33 -1.83
C PRO A 54 4.04 8.40 -0.87
N THR A 55 5.26 8.50 -1.39
CA THR A 55 6.48 8.66 -0.56
C THR A 55 6.55 10.04 0.09
N ARG A 56 6.02 11.06 -0.59
CA ARG A 56 5.98 12.45 -0.14
C ARG A 56 4.55 12.89 0.09
N ASP A 57 4.35 13.73 1.10
CA ASP A 57 3.02 14.22 1.43
C ASP A 57 2.41 15.00 0.26
N TRP A 58 1.21 14.59 -0.15
CA TRP A 58 0.43 15.28 -1.19
C TRP A 58 1.11 15.33 -2.57
N GLU A 59 2.00 14.39 -2.89
CA GLU A 59 2.63 14.27 -4.20
C GLU A 59 2.38 12.90 -4.81
N CYS A 60 1.94 12.86 -6.07
CA CYS A 60 1.86 11.62 -6.83
C CYS A 60 3.20 11.28 -7.52
N TYR A 61 3.41 10.00 -7.84
CA TYR A 61 4.64 9.47 -8.47
C TYR A 61 5.11 10.24 -9.71
N CYS A 62 4.18 10.53 -10.62
CA CYS A 62 4.47 11.21 -11.89
C CYS A 62 4.68 12.72 -11.75
N GLY A 63 4.38 13.29 -10.58
CA GLY A 63 4.51 14.72 -10.31
C GLY A 63 3.42 15.62 -10.93
N LYS A 64 2.39 15.06 -11.57
CA LYS A 64 1.25 15.84 -12.12
C LYS A 64 0.48 16.55 -11.01
N TYR A 65 0.10 15.81 -9.97
CA TYR A 65 -0.57 16.34 -8.79
C TYR A 65 0.44 16.50 -7.66
N LYS A 66 0.55 17.75 -7.18
CA LYS A 66 1.39 18.17 -6.06
C LYS A 66 0.64 19.20 -5.23
N ARG A 67 0.91 19.22 -3.91
CA ARG A 67 0.31 20.10 -2.89
C ARG A 67 -1.07 19.63 -2.42
N VAL A 68 -1.43 20.13 -1.23
CA VAL A 68 -2.63 19.75 -0.45
C VAL A 68 -3.95 19.94 -1.22
N ARG A 69 -3.99 20.85 -2.20
CA ARG A 69 -5.22 21.15 -2.98
C ARG A 69 -5.81 19.95 -3.71
N PHE A 70 -5.00 18.94 -4.04
CA PHE A 70 -5.44 17.73 -4.73
C PHE A 70 -5.69 16.55 -3.79
N LYS A 71 -5.90 16.82 -2.50
CA LYS A 71 -6.17 15.81 -1.46
C LYS A 71 -7.29 14.86 -1.91
N GLY A 72 -7.01 13.56 -1.85
CA GLY A 72 -7.98 12.49 -2.15
C GLY A 72 -8.15 12.18 -3.64
N ILE A 73 -7.45 12.87 -4.53
CA ILE A 73 -7.49 12.58 -5.97
C ILE A 73 -6.55 11.40 -6.26
N ILE A 74 -7.07 10.41 -7.00
CA ILE A 74 -6.28 9.33 -7.58
C ILE A 74 -5.76 9.80 -8.94
N CYS A 75 -4.45 9.80 -9.13
CA CYS A 75 -3.85 10.28 -10.36
C CYS A 75 -4.16 9.34 -11.54
N GLU A 76 -4.77 9.84 -12.62
CA GLU A 76 -5.08 9.01 -13.80
C GLU A 76 -3.86 8.49 -14.56
N ARG A 77 -2.68 9.10 -14.40
CA ARG A 77 -1.43 8.63 -15.05
C ARG A 77 -0.69 7.56 -14.26
N CYS A 78 -0.57 7.74 -12.94
CA CYS A 78 0.24 6.85 -12.10
C CYS A 78 -0.57 5.99 -11.13
N GLY A 79 -1.86 6.25 -10.97
CA GLY A 79 -2.74 5.54 -10.05
C GLY A 79 -2.48 5.84 -8.57
N VAL A 80 -1.54 6.73 -8.24
CA VAL A 80 -1.22 7.09 -6.85
C VAL A 80 -2.26 8.07 -6.32
N GLU A 81 -2.80 7.73 -5.16
CA GLU A 81 -3.69 8.60 -4.40
C GLU A 81 -2.89 9.71 -3.69
N VAL A 82 -3.34 10.95 -3.84
CA VAL A 82 -2.72 12.11 -3.23
C VAL A 82 -3.18 12.24 -1.78
N THR A 83 -2.41 11.63 -0.88
CA THR A 83 -2.65 11.61 0.57
C THR A 83 -1.35 11.87 1.35
N ARG A 84 -1.40 11.77 2.68
CA ARG A 84 -0.20 11.84 3.53
C ARG A 84 0.61 10.56 3.39
N SER A 85 1.93 10.67 3.38
CA SER A 85 2.86 9.54 3.36
C SER A 85 2.70 8.60 4.57
N LYS A 86 2.08 9.08 5.67
CA LYS A 86 1.73 8.28 6.85
C LYS A 86 0.95 7.01 6.51
N VAL A 87 0.10 7.02 5.47
CA VAL A 87 -0.69 5.83 5.08
C VAL A 87 0.19 4.63 4.73
N ARG A 88 1.46 4.83 4.32
CA ARG A 88 2.40 3.75 4.02
C ARG A 88 2.73 2.85 5.21
N ARG A 89 2.37 3.26 6.43
CA ARG A 89 2.53 2.48 7.67
C ARG A 89 1.33 1.60 8.00
N GLU A 90 0.21 1.82 7.32
CA GLU A 90 -1.09 1.18 7.61
C GLU A 90 -1.58 0.36 6.42
N ARG A 91 -1.24 0.74 5.18
CA ARG A 91 -1.63 0.01 3.96
C ARG A 91 -0.83 -1.27 3.76
N MET A 92 -1.53 -2.38 3.58
CA MET A 92 -0.94 -3.66 3.24
C MET A 92 -1.01 -3.95 1.73
N GLY A 93 -0.09 -4.78 1.26
CA GLY A 93 -0.08 -5.38 -0.07
C GLY A 93 -0.20 -6.90 0.05
N HIS A 94 -0.50 -7.59 -1.05
CA HIS A 94 -0.49 -9.06 -1.09
C HIS A 94 0.28 -9.57 -2.30
N ILE A 95 0.60 -10.86 -2.29
CA ILE A 95 1.17 -11.59 -3.43
C ILE A 95 0.21 -12.73 -3.73
N GLU A 96 -0.24 -12.83 -4.98
CA GLU A 96 -1.05 -13.95 -5.41
C GLU A 96 -0.12 -15.11 -5.82
N LEU A 97 -0.22 -16.23 -5.12
CA LEU A 97 0.60 -17.40 -5.38
C LEU A 97 0.01 -18.23 -6.52
N ALA A 98 0.85 -18.68 -7.45
CA ALA A 98 0.42 -19.51 -8.57
C ALA A 98 -0.04 -20.92 -8.14
N ALA A 99 0.40 -21.38 -6.97
CA ALA A 99 0.03 -22.67 -6.39
C ALA A 99 -0.24 -22.52 -4.89
N PRO A 100 -1.18 -23.32 -4.32
CA PRO A 100 -1.40 -23.35 -2.89
C PRO A 100 -0.15 -23.76 -2.12
N VAL A 101 0.03 -23.16 -0.94
CA VAL A 101 1.15 -23.47 -0.03
C VAL A 101 0.61 -23.69 1.38
N THR A 102 1.33 -24.50 2.16
CA THR A 102 1.01 -24.73 3.57
C THR A 102 1.71 -23.70 4.45
N HIS A 103 1.02 -23.21 5.47
CA HIS A 103 1.65 -22.46 6.54
C HIS A 103 2.52 -23.41 7.38
N ILE A 104 3.75 -23.01 7.72
CA ILE A 104 4.72 -23.90 8.41
C ILE A 104 4.43 -24.09 9.90
N TRP A 105 3.68 -23.16 10.51
CA TRP A 105 3.24 -23.26 11.91
C TRP A 105 1.98 -24.11 12.06
#